data_AF-A0A095B6G3-F1
#
_entry.id   AF-A0A095B6G3-F1
#
_cell.length_a   1.000
_cell.length_b   1.000
_cell.length_c   1.000
_cell.angle_alpha   90.00
_cell.angle_beta   90.00
_cell.angle_gamma   90.00
#
_symmetry.space_group_name_H-M   'P 1'
#
loop_
_entity.id
_entity.type
_entity.pdbx_description
1 polymer ?
#
loop_
_entity_poly.entity_id
_entity_poly.type
_entity_poly.pdbx_seq_one_letter_code
_entity_poly.pdbx_strand_id
1 'polypeptide(L)'
;MIKTLFRSAVAAVVGILVAFGLIWLAQYAGSEVSPSEYDVATGEILIPIGSTVALIVGWFLATFAGSWLAMRISGETGAGWVVAGAVIGAALYTAVDFSDAWWIMALGALVPLLAVWLAQRAAASVVE
;
A
#
# COMPACT_ATOMS: atom_id res chain seq x y z
N MET A 1 3.00 12.95 -26.77
CA MET A 1 3.91 13.16 -25.62
C MET A 1 3.21 13.87 -24.45
N ILE A 2 2.78 15.13 -24.54
CA ILE A 2 2.08 15.81 -23.41
C ILE A 2 0.74 15.15 -23.04
N LYS A 3 -0.08 14.76 -24.02
CA LYS A 3 -1.36 14.07 -23.76
C LYS A 3 -1.17 12.71 -23.08
N THR A 4 -0.12 11.98 -23.42
CA THR A 4 0.19 10.67 -22.83
C THR A 4 0.71 10.80 -21.41
N LEU A 5 1.58 11.80 -21.17
CA LEU A 5 2.11 12.10 -19.84
C LEU A 5 1.00 12.57 -18.87
N PHE A 6 0.09 13.43 -19.34
CA PHE A 6 -1.08 13.85 -18.56
C PHE A 6 -1.99 12.67 -18.20
N ARG A 7 -2.27 11.79 -19.17
CA ARG A 7 -3.06 10.57 -18.91
C ARG A 7 -2.39 9.69 -17.84
N SER A 8 -1.08 9.50 -17.93
CA SER A 8 -0.33 8.71 -16.96
C SER A 8 -0.33 9.36 -15.56
N ALA A 9 -0.22 10.69 -15.48
CA ALA A 9 -0.29 11.40 -14.21
C ALA A 9 -1.67 11.24 -13.55
N VAL A 10 -2.75 11.44 -14.30
CA VAL A 10 -4.13 11.24 -13.81
C VAL A 10 -4.34 9.77 -13.39
N ALA A 11 -3.85 8.82 -14.17
CA ALA A 11 -3.93 7.40 -13.84
C ALA A 11 -3.22 7.07 -12.52
N ALA A 12 -2.02 7.62 -12.29
CA ALA A 12 -1.30 7.46 -11.04
C ALA A 12 -2.06 8.08 -9.86
N VAL A 13 -2.64 9.28 -10.02
CA VAL A 13 -3.47 9.90 -8.98
C VAL A 13 -4.67 9.02 -8.63
N VAL A 14 -5.40 8.52 -9.62
CA VAL A 14 -6.54 7.62 -9.40
C VAL A 14 -6.07 6.34 -8.68
N GLY A 15 -4.95 5.75 -9.10
CA GLY A 15 -4.37 4.58 -8.46
C GLY A 15 -3.99 4.82 -7.00
N ILE A 16 -3.39 5.99 -6.69
CA ILE A 16 -3.03 6.39 -5.32
C ILE A 16 -4.29 6.56 -4.46
N LEU A 17 -5.33 7.23 -4.97
CA LEU A 17 -6.59 7.41 -4.24
C LEU A 17 -7.22 6.05 -3.89
N VAL A 18 -7.23 5.11 -4.84
CA VAL A 18 -7.73 3.75 -4.60
C VAL A 18 -6.86 3.01 -3.60
N ALA A 19 -5.53 3.07 -3.75
CA ALA A 19 -4.61 2.42 -2.82
C ALA A 19 -4.81 2.95 -1.39
N PHE A 20 -4.86 4.26 -1.20
CA PHE A 20 -4.98 4.85 0.13
C PHE A 20 -6.36 4.62 0.74
N GLY A 21 -7.43 4.60 -0.08
CA GLY A 21 -8.75 4.17 0.37
C GLY A 21 -8.75 2.73 0.87
N LEU A 22 -8.06 1.82 0.17
CA LEU A 22 -7.93 0.42 0.59
C LEU A 22 -7.07 0.24 1.84
N ILE A 23 -5.97 0.99 1.98
CA ILE A 23 -5.17 1.01 3.20
C ILE A 23 -6.03 1.46 4.37
N TRP A 24 -6.78 2.56 4.20
CA TRP A 24 -7.66 3.08 5.25
C TRP A 24 -8.71 2.03 5.67
N LEU A 25 -9.36 1.36 4.71
CA LEU A 25 -10.32 0.29 5.00
C LEU A 25 -9.67 -0.89 5.74
N ALA A 26 -8.48 -1.32 5.32
CA ALA A 26 -7.76 -2.42 5.97
C ALA A 26 -7.38 -2.07 7.41
N GLN A 27 -6.91 -0.84 7.65
CA GLN A 27 -6.56 -0.35 8.98
C GLN A 27 -7.80 -0.24 9.87
N TYR A 28 -8.90 0.32 9.35
CA TYR A 28 -10.16 0.41 10.07
C TYR A 28 -10.69 -0.98 10.49
N ALA A 29 -10.73 -1.92 9.56
CA ALA A 29 -11.14 -3.28 9.84
C ALA A 29 -10.20 -3.96 10.86
N GLY A 30 -8.89 -3.76 10.72
CA GLY A 30 -7.89 -4.27 11.65
C GLY A 30 -8.06 -3.75 13.07
N SER A 31 -8.34 -2.45 13.23
CA SER A 31 -8.56 -1.82 14.54
C SER A 31 -9.87 -2.25 15.20
N GLU A 32 -10.91 -2.52 14.42
CA GLU A 32 -12.19 -2.98 14.95
C GLU A 32 -12.12 -4.43 15.44
N VAL A 33 -11.43 -5.30 14.67
CA VAL A 33 -11.27 -6.72 15.02
C VAL A 33 -10.25 -6.91 16.15
N SER A 34 -9.19 -6.10 16.17
CA SER A 34 -8.10 -6.23 17.12
C SER A 34 -7.68 -4.85 17.64
N PRO A 35 -8.45 -4.29 18.60
CA PRO A 35 -8.19 -2.97 19.16
C PRO A 35 -6.85 -2.93 19.90
N SER A 36 -6.13 -1.82 19.77
CA SER A 36 -4.92 -1.58 20.56
C SER A 36 -5.25 -1.46 22.04
N GLU A 37 -4.46 -2.11 22.89
CA GLU A 37 -4.60 -2.04 24.35
C GLU A 37 -3.48 -1.20 24.94
N TYR A 38 -3.83 -0.36 25.91
CA TYR A 38 -2.85 0.42 26.67
C TYR A 38 -2.42 -0.37 27.90
N ASP A 39 -1.12 -0.68 27.99
CA ASP A 39 -0.55 -1.31 29.16
C ASP A 39 -0.22 -0.25 30.22
N VAL A 40 -1.02 -0.23 31.29
CA VAL A 40 -0.85 0.70 32.40
C VAL A 40 0.42 0.47 33.22
N ALA A 41 1.04 -0.71 33.14
CA ALA A 41 2.24 -1.04 33.89
C ALA A 41 3.52 -0.52 33.23
N THR A 42 3.57 -0.56 31.90
CA THR A 42 4.72 -0.14 31.09
C THR A 42 4.52 1.24 30.47
N GLY A 43 3.27 1.69 30.33
CA GLY A 43 2.90 2.90 29.62
C GLY A 43 2.91 2.74 28.09
N GLU A 44 3.04 1.51 27.59
CA GLU A 44 3.16 1.20 26.17
C GLU A 44 1.80 0.91 25.53
N ILE A 45 1.69 1.19 24.23
CA ILE A 45 0.56 0.75 23.41
C ILE A 45 0.92 -0.60 22.83
N LEU A 46 0.23 -1.64 23.27
CA LEU A 46 0.35 -2.99 22.73
C LEU A 46 -0.40 -3.03 21.41
N ILE A 47 0.35 -3.21 20.32
CA ILE A 47 -0.20 -3.35 18.98
C ILE A 47 -0.52 -4.83 18.74
N PRO A 48 -1.79 -5.20 18.56
CA PRO A 48 -2.15 -6.58 18.38
C PRO A 48 -1.59 -7.19 17.09
N ILE A 49 -1.44 -8.52 17.10
CA ILE A 49 -1.03 -9.27 15.91
C ILE A 49 -2.09 -9.10 14.79
N GLY A 50 -3.38 -9.02 15.14
CA GLY A 50 -4.46 -8.87 14.16
C GLY A 50 -4.35 -7.58 13.34
N SER A 51 -4.11 -6.44 14.00
CA SER A 51 -3.92 -5.15 13.31
C SER A 51 -2.63 -5.12 12.50
N THR A 52 -1.58 -5.79 12.96
CA THR A 52 -0.32 -5.95 12.20
C THR A 52 -0.51 -6.75 10.91
N VAL A 53 -1.27 -7.85 10.97
CA VAL A 53 -1.59 -8.66 9.78
C VAL A 53 -2.48 -7.85 8.81
N ALA A 54 -3.47 -7.14 9.33
CA ALA A 54 -4.33 -6.27 8.53
C ALA A 54 -3.53 -5.17 7.81
N LEU A 55 -2.53 -4.59 8.48
CA LEU A 55 -1.62 -3.62 7.89
C LEU A 55 -0.84 -4.20 6.69
N ILE A 56 -0.19 -5.35 6.89
CA ILE A 56 0.63 -6.01 5.84
C ILE A 56 -0.23 -6.42 4.64
N VAL A 57 -1.39 -7.03 4.90
CA VAL A 57 -2.35 -7.42 3.86
C VAL A 57 -2.90 -6.19 3.15
N GLY A 58 -3.20 -5.14 3.91
CA GLY A 58 -3.66 -3.85 3.40
C GLY A 58 -2.65 -3.23 2.42
N TRP A 59 -1.37 -3.18 2.78
CA TRP A 59 -0.30 -2.70 1.89
C TRP A 59 -0.23 -3.49 0.58
N PHE A 60 -0.33 -4.82 0.67
CA PHE A 60 -0.31 -5.67 -0.52
C PHE A 60 -1.50 -5.39 -1.43
N LEU A 61 -2.73 -5.50 -0.90
CA LEU A 61 -3.96 -5.36 -1.69
C LEU A 61 -4.11 -3.96 -2.26
N ALA A 62 -3.81 -2.93 -1.46
CA ALA A 62 -3.85 -1.54 -1.89
C ALA A 62 -2.86 -1.25 -3.02
N THR A 63 -1.61 -1.67 -2.85
CA THR A 63 -0.58 -1.46 -3.87
C THR A 63 -0.91 -2.22 -5.14
N PHE A 64 -1.35 -3.49 -5.01
CA PHE A 64 -1.73 -4.30 -6.16
C PHE A 64 -2.87 -3.66 -6.95
N ALA A 65 -3.99 -3.37 -6.28
CA ALA A 65 -5.19 -2.85 -6.92
C ALA A 65 -4.96 -1.44 -7.51
N GLY A 66 -4.34 -0.54 -6.73
CA GLY A 66 -4.05 0.82 -7.18
C GLY A 66 -3.07 0.84 -8.35
N SER A 67 -2.01 0.04 -8.28
CA SER A 67 -1.02 -0.05 -9.36
C SER A 67 -1.61 -0.69 -10.62
N TRP A 68 -2.34 -1.79 -10.48
CA TRP A 68 -3.00 -2.46 -11.60
C TRP A 68 -3.96 -1.50 -12.31
N LEU A 69 -4.81 -0.79 -11.55
CA LEU A 69 -5.75 0.18 -12.10
C LEU A 69 -5.02 1.33 -12.82
N ALA A 70 -3.96 1.87 -12.21
CA ALA A 70 -3.16 2.93 -12.83
C ALA A 70 -2.53 2.47 -14.16
N MET A 71 -2.01 1.23 -14.21
CA MET A 71 -1.47 0.65 -15.45
C MET A 71 -2.56 0.46 -16.52
N ARG A 72 -3.77 0.05 -16.13
CA ARG A 72 -4.91 -0.11 -17.05
C ARG A 72 -5.39 1.22 -17.63
N ILE A 73 -5.45 2.28 -16.83
CA ILE A 73 -5.88 3.61 -17.29
C ILE A 73 -4.79 4.26 -18.16
N SER A 74 -3.53 4.17 -17.74
CA SER A 74 -2.40 4.78 -18.45
C SER A 74 -1.99 4.03 -19.71
N GLY A 75 -2.19 2.71 -19.76
CA GLY A 75 -1.66 1.83 -20.81
C GLY A 75 -0.15 1.59 -20.71
N GLU A 76 0.49 2.03 -19.63
CA GLU A 76 1.93 1.94 -19.40
C GLU A 76 2.20 1.39 -18.00
N THR A 77 3.36 0.76 -17.79
CA THR A 77 3.74 0.20 -16.48
C THR A 77 4.17 1.27 -15.48
N GLY A 78 4.70 2.40 -15.96
CA GLY A 78 5.26 3.47 -15.14
C GLY A 78 4.29 4.05 -14.12
N ALA A 79 3.02 4.24 -14.48
CA ALA A 79 2.00 4.78 -13.57
C ALA A 79 1.80 3.92 -12.32
N GLY A 80 1.85 2.58 -12.46
CA GLY A 80 1.72 1.68 -11.32
C GLY A 80 2.92 1.74 -10.37
N TRP A 81 4.13 1.93 -10.90
CA TRP A 81 5.33 2.12 -10.04
C TRP A 81 5.28 3.42 -9.25
N VAL A 82 4.61 4.47 -9.75
CA VAL A 82 4.35 5.70 -8.98
C VAL A 82 3.41 5.42 -7.80
N VAL A 83 2.35 4.63 -8.01
CA VAL A 83 1.45 4.20 -6.91
C VAL A 83 2.23 3.42 -5.86
N ALA A 84 3.05 2.46 -6.27
CA ALA A 84 3.87 1.67 -5.36
C ALA A 84 4.84 2.55 -4.55
N GLY A 85 5.50 3.52 -5.19
CA GLY A 85 6.37 4.48 -4.52
C GLY A 85 5.63 5.31 -3.47
N ALA A 86 4.40 5.74 -3.76
CA ALA A 86 3.57 6.46 -2.79
C ALA A 86 3.18 5.58 -1.59
N VAL A 87 2.82 4.31 -1.82
CA VAL A 87 2.49 3.38 -0.74
C VAL A 87 3.72 3.05 0.11
N ILE A 88 4.89 2.83 -0.50
CA ILE A 88 6.15 2.63 0.23
C ILE A 88 6.47 3.84 1.10
N GLY A 89 6.34 5.06 0.54
CA GLY A 89 6.54 6.30 1.29
C GLY A 89 5.62 6.40 2.50
N ALA A 90 4.33 6.08 2.33
CA ALA A 90 3.36 6.05 3.42
C ALA A 90 3.68 4.98 4.46
N ALA A 91 4.01 3.75 4.02
CA ALA A 91 4.35 2.64 4.91
C ALA A 91 5.59 2.94 5.74
N LEU A 92 6.64 3.49 5.13
CA LEU A 92 7.86 3.89 5.83
C LEU A 92 7.62 5.07 6.77
N TYR A 93 6.80 6.05 6.38
CA TYR A 93 6.41 7.16 7.27
C TYR A 93 5.75 6.63 8.54
N THR A 94 4.80 5.70 8.41
CA THR A 94 4.14 5.08 9.57
C THR A 94 5.05 4.13 10.36
N ALA A 95 6.01 3.49 9.69
CA ALA A 95 6.91 2.52 10.33
C ALA A 95 7.95 3.18 11.24
N VAL A 96 8.23 4.48 11.06
CA VAL A 96 9.18 5.24 11.90
C VAL A 96 8.71 5.31 13.36
N ASP A 97 7.40 5.25 13.60
CA ASP A 97 6.83 5.23 14.95
C ASP A 97 7.17 3.91 15.69
N PHE A 98 7.59 2.87 14.97
CA PHE A 98 8.00 1.58 15.52
C PHE A 98 9.52 1.51 15.61
N SER A 99 10.10 2.30 16.53
CA SER A 99 11.56 2.51 16.63
C SER A 99 12.41 1.22 16.74
N ASP A 100 11.85 0.13 17.27
CA ASP A 100 12.54 -1.16 17.40
C ASP A 100 12.15 -2.22 16.34
N ALA A 101 11.20 -1.92 15.45
CA ALA A 101 10.66 -2.88 14.48
C ALA A 101 11.20 -2.66 13.06
N TRP A 102 12.51 -2.76 12.87
CA TRP A 102 13.15 -2.65 11.54
C TRP A 102 12.51 -3.57 10.48
N TRP A 103 11.95 -4.70 10.91
CA TRP A 103 11.27 -5.67 10.06
C TRP A 103 9.96 -5.10 9.48
N ILE A 104 9.24 -4.24 10.21
CA ILE A 104 8.05 -3.53 9.69
C ILE A 104 8.48 -2.59 8.56
N MET A 105 9.59 -1.87 8.72
CA MET A 105 10.13 -1.00 7.67
C MET A 105 10.51 -1.81 6.43
N ALA A 106 11.17 -2.96 6.62
CA ALA A 106 11.53 -3.86 5.52
C ALA A 106 10.28 -4.38 4.79
N LEU A 107 9.25 -4.81 5.52
CA LEU A 107 7.99 -5.24 4.93
C LEU A 107 7.25 -4.10 4.23
N GLY A 108 7.28 -2.89 4.80
CA GLY A 108 6.70 -1.67 4.22
C GLY A 108 7.28 -1.30 2.86
N ALA A 109 8.51 -1.75 2.57
CA ALA A 109 9.10 -1.65 1.24
C ALA A 109 8.83 -2.89 0.38
N LEU A 110 9.12 -4.09 0.91
CA LEU A 110 9.11 -5.33 0.14
C LEU A 110 7.70 -5.75 -0.30
N VAL A 111 6.69 -5.55 0.55
CA VAL A 111 5.32 -5.98 0.25
C VAL A 111 4.72 -5.16 -0.91
N PRO A 112 4.79 -3.81 -0.91
CA PRO A 112 4.38 -3.03 -2.08
C PRO A 112 5.18 -3.35 -3.35
N LEU A 113 6.49 -3.62 -3.24
CA LEU A 113 7.33 -4.00 -4.38
C LEU A 113 6.86 -5.32 -5.02
N LEU A 114 6.58 -6.33 -4.20
CA LEU A 114 6.02 -7.60 -4.67
C LEU A 114 4.63 -7.38 -5.29
N ALA A 115 3.79 -6.56 -4.68
CA ALA A 115 2.45 -6.27 -5.15
C ALA A 115 2.45 -5.57 -6.53
N VAL A 116 3.28 -4.54 -6.75
CA VAL A 116 3.35 -3.87 -8.06
C VAL A 116 3.95 -4.76 -9.14
N TRP A 117 4.92 -5.62 -8.79
CA TRP A 117 5.49 -6.60 -9.70
C TRP A 117 4.46 -7.66 -10.15
N LEU A 118 3.56 -8.07 -9.25
CA LEU A 118 2.42 -8.93 -9.59
C LEU A 118 1.37 -8.17 -10.41
N ALA A 119 1.04 -6.93 -10.03
CA ALA A 119 0.10 -6.09 -10.75
C ALA A 119 0.53 -5.85 -12.20
N GLN A 120 1.82 -5.68 -12.44
CA GLN A 120 2.39 -5.54 -13.78
C GLN A 120 2.14 -6.78 -14.64
N ARG A 121 2.29 -7.99 -14.09
CA ARG A 121 1.97 -9.23 -14.81
C ARG A 121 0.48 -9.37 -15.08
N ALA A 122 -0.34 -9.08 -14.08
CA ALA A 122 -1.79 -9.15 -14.21
C ALA A 122 -2.34 -8.12 -15.22
N ALA A 123 -1.73 -6.95 -15.32
CA ALA A 123 -2.10 -5.95 -16.31
C ALA A 123 -1.73 -6.38 -17.74
N ALA A 124 -0.62 -7.11 -17.91
CA ALA A 124 -0.17 -7.62 -19.20
C ALA A 124 -1.03 -8.78 -19.70
N SER A 125 -1.46 -9.70 -18.82
CA SER A 125 -2.22 -10.89 -19.20
C SER A 125 -3.67 -10.64 -19.64
N VAL A 126 -4.17 -9.40 -19.50
CA VAL A 126 -5.57 -9.03 -19.85
C VAL A 126 -5.64 -8.33 -21.22
N VAL A 127 -4.50 -8.17 -21.90
CA VAL A 127 -4.40 -7.50 -23.21
C VAL A 127 -4.30 -8.51 -24.36
N GLU A 128 -4.14 -9.80 -24.07
CA GLU A 128 -4.34 -10.91 -25.02
C GLU A 128 -5.83 -11.28 -25.15
#